data_AF-A0A8T4YCU7-F1
#
_entry.id   AF-A0A8T4YCU7-F1
#
_cell.length_a   1.000
_cell.length_b   1.000
_cell.length_c   1.000
_cell.angle_alpha   90.00
_cell.angle_beta   90.00
_cell.angle_gamma   90.00
#
_symmetry.space_group_name_H-M   'P 1'
#
loop_
_entity.id
_entity.type
_entity.pdbx_description
1 polymer ?
#
loop_
_entity_poly.entity_id
_entity_poly.type
_entity_poly.pdbx_seq_one_letter_code
_entity_poly.pdbx_strand_id
1 'polypeptide(L)' 'MSRRQFKIYRCPECGRFSLSSSSRSAKCPYCDTAIHLTSSRIIARFQNAREASEYLKKLKSKSSGFKTF' A
#
# COMPACT_ATOMS: atom_id res chain seq x y z
N MET A 1 15.26 6.59 17.95
CA MET A 1 15.03 6.28 16.52
C MET A 1 13.60 5.79 16.33
N SER A 2 12.74 6.56 15.67
CA SER A 2 11.33 6.23 15.47
C SER A 2 11.19 5.00 14.56
N ARG A 3 10.57 3.92 15.06
CA ARG A 3 10.27 2.69 14.30
C ARG A 3 9.34 3.02 13.12
N ARG A 4 9.90 3.36 11.96
CA ARG A 4 9.14 3.57 10.72
C ARG A 4 8.70 2.22 10.19
N GLN A 5 7.41 1.94 10.37
CA GLN A 5 6.76 0.76 9.78
C GLN A 5 6.22 1.13 8.41
N PHE A 6 6.57 0.35 7.40
CA PHE A 6 6.07 0.51 6.04
C PHE A 6 4.85 -0.38 5.85
N LYS A 7 3.75 0.20 5.38
CA LYS A 7 2.49 -0.50 5.18
C LYS A 7 2.11 -0.40 3.72
N ILE A 8 1.78 -1.55 3.13
CA ILE A 8 1.26 -1.61 1.78
C ILE A 8 -0.25 -1.75 1.87
N TYR A 9 -0.94 -0.86 1.17
CA TYR A 9 -2.38 -0.85 1.09
C TYR A 9 -2.78 -0.73 -0.38
N ARG A 10 -3.98 -1.24 -0.69
CA ARG A 10 -4.59 -1.06 -1.99
C ARG A 10 -5.61 0.06 -1.91
N CYS A 11 -5.50 0.97 -2.85
CA CYS A 11 -6.47 2.03 -3.09
C CYS A 11 -7.75 1.42 -3.68
N PRO A 12 -8.93 1.59 -3.04
CA PRO A 12 -10.19 1.07 -3.59
C PRO A 12 -10.62 1.82 -4.86
N GLU A 13 -10.38 3.12 -4.92
CA GLU A 13 -10.77 3.98 -6.05
C GLU A 13 -9.94 3.67 -7.31
N CYS A 14 -8.62 3.62 -7.13
CA CYS A 14 -7.67 3.52 -8.22
C CYS A 14 -7.12 2.10 -8.44
N GLY A 15 -7.42 1.17 -7.53
CA GLY A 15 -6.94 -0.22 -7.58
C GLY A 15 -5.43 -0.40 -7.39
N ARG A 16 -4.65 0.69 -7.27
CA ARG A 16 -3.18 0.67 -7.17
C ARG A 16 -2.71 0.37 -5.75
N PHE A 17 -1.57 -0.30 -5.68
CA PHE A 17 -0.87 -0.57 -4.43
C PHE A 17 0.10 0.56 -4.16
N SER A 18 -0.01 1.13 -2.96
CA SER A 18 0.84 2.21 -2.49
C SER A 18 1.45 1.83 -1.17
N LEU A 19 2.69 2.28 -0.99
CA LEU A 19 3.44 2.13 0.24
C LEU A 19 3.31 3.42 1.05
N SER A 20 2.84 3.32 2.28
CA SER A 20 2.79 4.44 3.21
C SER A 20 3.51 4.08 4.50
N SER A 21 4.26 5.04 5.04
CA SER A 21 4.85 4.94 6.38
C SER A 21 3.90 5.45 7.47
N SER A 22 2.74 6.01 7.11
CA SER A 22 1.76 6.50 8.06
C SER A 22 0.99 5.36 8.71
N SER A 23 0.56 5.56 9.95
CA SER A 23 -0.13 4.53 10.72
C SER A 23 -1.65 4.65 10.73
N ARG A 24 -2.20 5.87 10.62
CA ARG A 24 -3.64 6.17 10.74
C ARG A 24 -4.33 6.41 9.39
N SER A 25 -3.71 7.18 8.50
CA SER A 25 -4.29 7.58 7.23
C SER A 25 -3.20 7.73 6.17
N ALA A 26 -3.54 7.38 4.93
CA ALA A 26 -2.70 7.60 3.77
C ALA A 26 -3.52 8.28 2.69
N LYS A 27 -2.93 9.30 2.06
CA LYS A 27 -3.49 9.92 0.87
C LYS A 27 -2.92 9.20 -0.34
N CYS A 28 -3.77 8.77 -1.26
CA CYS A 28 -3.28 8.21 -2.51
C CYS A 28 -2.74 9.34 -3.41
N PRO A 29 -1.47 9.31 -3.86
CA PRO A 29 -0.91 10.37 -4.70
C PRO A 29 -1.43 10.35 -6.14
N TYR A 30 -2.27 9.37 -6.51
CA TYR A 30 -2.80 9.23 -7.87
C TYR A 30 -4.23 9.74 -8.03
N CYS A 31 -5.04 9.65 -6.98
CA CYS A 31 -6.46 9.96 -7.02
C CYS A 31 -6.88 10.88 -5.87
N ASP A 32 -5.93 11.40 -5.10
CA ASP A 32 -6.10 12.24 -3.91
C ASP A 32 -7.04 11.70 -2.83
N THR A 33 -7.50 10.45 -2.96
CA THR A 33 -8.41 9.82 -2.00
C THR A 33 -7.73 9.64 -0.65
N ALA A 34 -8.39 10.15 0.39
CA ALA A 34 -8.02 9.89 1.77
C ALA A 34 -8.44 8.46 2.16
N ILE A 35 -7.45 7.60 2.38
CA ILE A 35 -7.68 6.20 2.75
C ILE A 35 -7.27 6.02 4.21
N HIS A 36 -8.22 5.61 5.04
CA HIS A 36 -7.92 5.19 6.39
C HIS A 36 -7.19 3.85 6.36
N LEU A 37 -5.96 3.82 6.89
CA LEU A 37 -5.11 2.63 7.00
C LEU A 37 -5.57 1.78 8.19
N THR A 38 -6.78 1.26 8.12
CA THR A 38 -7.29 0.28 9.08
C THR A 38 -6.62 -1.07 8.87
N SER A 39 -6.53 -1.89 9.93
CA SER A 39 -5.86 -3.20 9.86
C SER A 39 -6.40 -4.08 8.74
N SER A 40 -7.69 -3.97 8.43
CA SER A 40 -8.37 -4.74 7.39
C SER A 40 -8.01 -4.34 5.95
N ARG A 41 -7.49 -3.11 5.73
CA ARG A 41 -7.09 -2.60 4.40
C ARG A 41 -5.59 -2.69 4.14
N ILE A 42 -4.82 -2.95 5.19
CA ILE A 42 -3.38 -3.13 5.09
C ILE A 42 -3.14 -4.57 4.63
N ILE A 43 -2.51 -4.72 3.47
CA ILE A 43 -2.21 -6.03 2.90
C ILE A 43 -0.98 -6.62 3.57
N ALA A 44 0.03 -5.79 3.79
CA ALA A 44 1.28 -6.22 4.39
C ALA A 44 1.94 -5.08 5.17
N ARG A 45 2.67 -5.44 6.22
CA ARG A 45 3.47 -4.53 7.04
C ARG A 45 4.92 -5.01 6.99
N PHE A 46 5.83 -4.07 6.85
CA PHE A 46 7.26 -4.31 6.79
C PHE A 46 7.95 -3.39 7.79
N GLN A 47 9.01 -3.91 8.38
CA GLN A 47 9.90 -3.13 9.24
C GLN A 47 10.97 -2.41 8.40
N ASN A 48 11.18 -2.85 7.16
CA ASN A 48 12.25 -2.41 6.28
C ASN A 48 11.73 -1.86 4.96
N ALA A 49 12.31 -0.74 4.49
CA ALA A 49 11.95 -0.13 3.21
C ALA A 49 12.27 -1.02 2.00
N ARG A 50 13.40 -1.75 2.06
CA ARG A 50 13.88 -2.62 0.97
C ARG A 50 12.91 -3.76 0.69
N GLU A 51 12.53 -4.49 1.72
CA GLU A 51 11.54 -5.58 1.62
C GLU A 51 10.18 -5.07 1.14
N ALA A 52 9.75 -3.93 1.68
CA ALA A 52 8.48 -3.33 1.29
C ALA A 52 8.46 -2.92 -0.19
N SER A 53 9.57 -2.38 -0.71
CA SER A 53 9.71 -2.02 -2.12
C SER A 53 9.72 -3.25 -3.03
N GLU A 54 10.46 -4.30 -2.67
CA GLU A 54 10.49 -5.57 -3.41
C GLU A 54 9.11 -6.24 -3.44
N TYR A 55 8.39 -6.24 -2.32
CA TYR A 55 7.03 -6.76 -2.27
C TYR A 55 6.06 -5.90 -3.08
N LEU A 56 6.17 -4.57 -3.03
CA LEU A 56 5.36 -3.66 -3.84
C LEU A 56 5.56 -3.91 -5.35
N LYS A 57 6.81 -4.14 -5.80
CA LYS A 57 7.11 -4.52 -7.20
C LYS A 57 6.42 -5.82 -7.59
N LYS A 58 6.49 -6.85 -6.73
CA LYS A 58 5.80 -8.14 -6.94
C LYS A 58 4.29 -7.97 -7.02
N LEU A 59 3.69 -7.17 -6.15
CA LEU A 59 2.26 -6.87 -6.17
C LEU A 59 1.83 -6.15 -7.45
N LYS A 60 2.60 -5.14 -7.89
CA LYS A 60 2.33 -4.42 -9.13
C LYS A 60 2.42 -5.37 -10.34
N SER A 61 3.44 -6.23 -10.39
CA SER A 61 3.61 -7.22 -11.46
C SER A 61 2.45 -8.23 -11.51
N LYS A 62 1.92 -8.67 -10.37
CA LYS A 62 0.77 -9.59 -10.32
C LYS A 62 -0.59 -8.93 -10.55
N SER A 63 -0.76 -7.66 -10.16
CA SER A 63 -2.09 -7.03 -10.18
C SER A 63 -2.50 -6.47 -11.54
N SER A 64 -1.57 -6.39 -12.50
CA SER A 64 -1.86 -6.07 -13.90
C SER A 64 -2.80 -7.09 -14.57
N GLY A 65 -3.13 -8.22 -13.92
CA GLY A 65 -3.99 -9.28 -14.46
C GLY A 65 -5.39 -9.40 -13.84
N PHE A 66 -5.77 -8.61 -12.83
CA PHE A 66 -7.10 -8.74 -12.19
C PHE A 66 -8.02 -7.56 -12.54
N LYS A 67 -8.34 -7.43 -13.82
CA LYS A 67 -9.57 -6.80 -14.28
C LYS A 67 -10.55 -7.96 -14.50
N THR A 68 -11.16 -8.43 -13.42
CA THR A 68 -12.28 -9.37 -13.54
C THR A 68 -13.54 -8.55 -13.77
N PHE A 69 -14.02 -8.66 -15.02
CA PHE A 69 -15.39 -8.54 -15.53
C PHE A 69 -16.35 -7.58 -14.84
#